data_AF-A0A968ILG0-F1
#
_entry.id   AF-A0A968ILG0-F1
#
_cell.length_a   1.000
_cell.length_b   1.000
_cell.length_c   1.000
_cell.angle_alpha   90.00
_cell.angle_beta   90.00
_cell.angle_gamma   90.00
#
_symmetry.space_group_name_H-M   'P 1'
#
loop_
_entity.id
_entity.type
_entity.pdbx_description
1 polymer ?
#
loop_
_entity_poly.entity_id
_entity_poly.type
_entity_poly.pdbx_seq_one_letter_code
_entity_poly.pdbx_strand_id
1 'polypeptide(L)'
;MPETFAIGIFVASIIFILIGVLGGEFKIFGAEISKTISNPILRTISGFFGGFLFLVSVSVFFSESAGDFTNTFSATSHCSARDVYGYGESSNVESAQKEAIGDCIRNGGVPDCCARDVSVSQE
;
A
#
# COMPACT_ATOMS: atom_id res chain seq x y z
N MET A 1 5.37 -11.54 1.72
CA MET A 1 4.10 -12.13 1.26
C MET A 1 2.95 -11.69 2.18
N PRO A 2 2.63 -10.38 2.26
CA PRO A 2 1.56 -9.86 3.11
C PRO A 2 0.15 -10.17 2.57
N GLU A 3 0.01 -10.29 1.24
CA GLU A 3 -1.28 -10.52 0.56
C GLU A 3 -1.98 -11.82 1.02
N THR A 4 -1.22 -12.90 1.17
CA THR A 4 -1.77 -14.20 1.59
C THR A 4 -2.33 -14.16 3.01
N PHE A 5 -1.73 -13.35 3.88
CA PHE A 5 -2.19 -13.14 5.25
C PHE A 5 -3.45 -12.26 5.30
N ALA A 6 -3.51 -11.20 4.49
CA ALA A 6 -4.69 -10.33 4.39
C ALA A 6 -5.92 -11.09 3.88
N ILE A 7 -5.75 -11.93 2.85
CA ILE A 7 -6.81 -12.81 2.33
C ILE A 7 -7.27 -13.81 3.40
N GLY A 8 -6.33 -14.39 4.16
CA GLY A 8 -6.65 -15.30 5.26
C GLY A 8 -7.51 -14.66 6.35
N ILE A 9 -7.18 -13.43 6.77
CA ILE A 9 -7.95 -12.67 7.77
C ILE A 9 -9.34 -12.32 7.23
N PHE A 10 -9.44 -11.91 5.97
CA PHE A 10 -10.71 -11.58 5.34
C PHE A 10 -11.65 -12.79 5.34
N VAL A 11 -11.18 -13.96 4.91
CA VAL A 11 -11.99 -15.18 4.89
C VAL A 11 -12.38 -15.60 6.32
N ALA A 12 -11.46 -15.54 7.28
CA ALA A 12 -11.75 -15.85 8.68
C ALA A 12 -12.81 -14.90 9.28
N SER A 13 -12.77 -13.61 8.94
CA SER A 13 -13.73 -12.61 9.43
C SER A 13 -15.16 -12.92 9.00
N ILE A 14 -15.36 -13.33 7.74
CA ILE A 14 -16.66 -13.72 7.18
C ILE A 14 -17.20 -14.94 7.92
N ILE A 15 -16.34 -15.92 8.21
CA ILE A 15 -16.72 -17.11 8.97
C ILE A 15 -17.20 -16.72 10.38
N PHE A 16 -16.49 -15.84 11.09
CA PHE A 16 -16.90 -15.39 12.43
C PHE A 16 -18.23 -14.61 12.43
N ILE A 17 -18.49 -13.80 11.39
CA ILE A 17 -19.77 -13.10 11.21
C ILE A 17 -20.90 -14.12 10.99
N LEU A 18 -20.69 -15.12 10.13
CA LEU A 18 -21.67 -16.18 9.89
C LEU A 18 -21.98 -16.99 11.16
N ILE A 19 -20.96 -17.26 12.00
CA ILE A 19 -21.16 -17.89 13.32
C ILE A 19 -22.02 -16.99 14.22
N GLY A 20 -21.77 -15.69 14.23
CA GLY A 20 -22.54 -14.75 15.05
C GLY A 20 -24.01 -14.66 14.64
N VAL A 21 -24.29 -14.59 13.33
CA VAL A 21 -25.65 -14.43 12.79
C VAL A 21 -26.42 -15.76 12.81
N LEU A 22 -25.88 -16.81 12.16
CA LEU A 22 -26.58 -18.08 11.98
C LEU A 22 -26.41 -19.04 13.16
N GLY A 23 -25.43 -18.83 14.03
CA GLY A 23 -25.22 -19.65 15.24
C GLY A 23 -24.47 -20.94 15.03
N GLY A 24 -23.77 -21.06 13.90
CA GLY A 24 -23.03 -22.26 13.59
C GLY A 24 -23.91 -23.42 13.12
N GLU A 25 -25.01 -23.15 12.40
CA GLU A 25 -25.66 -24.12 11.52
C GLU A 25 -25.59 -23.62 10.08
N PHE A 26 -24.44 -23.85 9.45
CA PHE A 26 -24.24 -23.51 8.04
C PHE A 26 -23.20 -24.45 7.41
N LYS A 27 -23.35 -24.69 6.11
CA LYS A 27 -22.42 -25.50 5.32
C LYS A 27 -21.40 -24.60 4.66
N ILE A 28 -20.12 -24.82 4.98
CA ILE A 28 -19.00 -24.23 4.24
C ILE A 28 -18.27 -25.38 3.54
N PHE A 29 -18.26 -25.37 2.21
CA PHE A 29 -17.58 -26.38 1.38
C PHE A 29 -17.93 -27.84 1.72
N GLY A 30 -19.20 -28.13 2.04
CA GLY A 30 -19.65 -29.48 2.37
C GLY A 30 -19.29 -29.97 3.78
N ALA A 31 -18.51 -29.20 4.55
CA ALA A 31 -18.32 -29.43 5.98
C ALA A 31 -19.48 -28.80 6.76
N GLU A 32 -20.18 -29.62 7.55
CA GLU A 32 -21.22 -29.17 8.47
C GLU A 32 -20.57 -28.65 9.74
N ILE A 33 -20.74 -27.36 9.99
CA ILE A 33 -20.49 -26.77 11.30
C ILE A 33 -21.82 -26.94 12.04
N SER A 34 -21.83 -27.77 13.07
CA SER A 34 -23.01 -28.05 13.90
C SER A 34 -22.80 -27.49 15.31
N LYS A 35 -23.66 -26.57 15.72
CA LYS A 35 -23.82 -26.09 17.10
C LYS A 35 -22.52 -25.69 17.79
N THR A 36 -21.66 -24.92 17.12
CA THR A 36 -20.42 -24.42 17.75
C THR A 36 -20.69 -23.53 18.96
N ILE A 37 -21.82 -22.80 18.99
CA ILE A 37 -22.15 -21.88 20.08
C ILE A 37 -23.65 -21.91 20.40
N SER A 38 -24.04 -22.69 21.41
CA SER A 38 -25.42 -22.71 21.94
C SER A 38 -25.79 -21.44 22.71
N ASN A 39 -24.81 -20.62 23.11
CA ASN A 39 -25.02 -19.50 24.03
C ASN A 39 -25.13 -18.17 23.27
N PRO A 40 -26.26 -17.43 23.40
CA PRO A 40 -26.50 -16.19 22.64
C PRO A 40 -25.44 -15.11 22.89
N ILE A 41 -24.85 -15.06 24.09
CA ILE A 41 -23.81 -14.07 24.42
C ILE A 41 -22.53 -14.31 23.60
N LEU A 42 -22.12 -15.57 23.47
CA LEU A 42 -20.94 -15.95 22.69
C LEU A 42 -21.14 -15.73 21.18
N ARG A 43 -22.39 -15.83 20.68
CA ARG A 43 -22.72 -15.49 19.27
C ARG A 43 -22.54 -14.00 19.00
N THR A 44 -22.97 -13.14 19.91
CA THR A 44 -22.79 -11.69 19.77
C THR A 44 -21.32 -11.30 19.82
N ILE A 45 -20.53 -11.92 20.72
CA ILE A 45 -19.08 -11.68 20.82
C ILE A 45 -18.37 -12.11 19.53
N SER A 46 -18.69 -13.30 18.99
CA SER A 46 -18.07 -13.78 17.74
C SER A 46 -18.44 -12.90 16.55
N GLY A 47 -19.69 -12.46 16.46
CA GLY A 47 -20.16 -11.56 15.41
C GLY A 47 -19.48 -10.20 15.48
N PHE A 48 -19.31 -9.63 16.67
CA PHE A 48 -18.64 -8.33 16.85
C PHE A 48 -17.15 -8.42 16.53
N PHE A 49 -16.48 -9.49 16.97
CA PHE A 49 -15.08 -9.73 16.66
C PHE A 49 -14.86 -9.95 15.16
N GLY A 50 -15.73 -10.73 14.51
CA GLY A 50 -15.72 -10.93 13.06
C GLY A 50 -15.97 -9.62 12.29
N GLY A 51 -16.94 -8.81 12.73
CA GLY A 51 -17.23 -7.50 12.14
C GLY A 51 -16.07 -6.51 12.28
N PHE A 52 -15.43 -6.47 13.45
CA PHE A 52 -14.24 -5.65 13.68
C PHE A 52 -13.07 -6.08 12.78
N LEU A 53 -12.78 -7.39 12.72
CA LEU A 53 -11.75 -7.93 11.83
C LEU A 53 -12.04 -7.66 10.36
N PHE A 54 -13.31 -7.75 9.95
CA PHE A 54 -13.73 -7.43 8.59
C PHE A 54 -13.45 -5.96 8.26
N LEU A 55 -13.84 -5.02 9.13
CA LEU A 55 -13.54 -3.59 8.94
C LEU A 55 -12.04 -3.32 8.83
N VAL A 56 -11.22 -3.93 9.68
CA VAL A 56 -9.77 -3.79 9.62
C VAL A 56 -9.23 -4.34 8.30
N SER A 57 -9.64 -5.55 7.89
CA SER A 57 -9.18 -6.14 6.63
C SER A 57 -9.57 -5.28 5.42
N VAL A 58 -10.81 -4.80 5.37
CA VAL A 58 -11.30 -3.88 4.34
C VAL A 58 -10.44 -2.61 4.29
N SER A 59 -10.13 -2.00 5.44
CA SER A 59 -9.27 -0.81 5.46
C SER A 59 -7.87 -1.07 4.89
N VAL A 60 -7.27 -2.24 5.15
CA VAL A 60 -5.96 -2.61 4.59
C VAL A 60 -6.03 -2.80 3.07
N PHE A 61 -7.07 -3.47 2.57
CA PHE A 61 -7.28 -3.62 1.12
C PHE A 61 -7.51 -2.28 0.41
N PHE A 62 -8.22 -1.34 1.05
CA PHE A 62 -8.43 -0.02 0.49
C PHE A 62 -7.18 0.88 0.59
N SER A 63 -6.35 0.72 1.62
CA SER A 63 -5.08 1.46 1.73
C SER A 63 -4.09 1.13 0.62
N GLU A 64 -4.12 -0.08 0.07
CA GLU A 64 -3.27 -0.44 -1.08
C GLU A 64 -3.79 0.17 -2.40
N SER A 65 -5.11 0.44 -2.47
CA SER A 65 -5.75 1.12 -3.61
C SER A 65 -5.75 2.65 -3.51
N ALA A 66 -5.44 3.20 -2.33
CA ALA A 66 -5.07 4.60 -2.19
C ALA A 66 -3.66 4.74 -2.72
N GLY A 67 -3.54 4.72 -4.05
CA GLY A 67 -2.33 5.06 -4.76
C GLY A 67 -1.73 6.31 -4.13
N ASP A 68 -0.44 6.19 -3.84
CA ASP A 68 0.39 7.19 -3.21
C ASP A 68 0.06 8.57 -3.80
N PHE A 69 -0.75 9.36 -3.09
CA PHE A 69 -0.94 10.79 -3.39
C PHE A 69 0.26 11.56 -2.85
N THR A 70 1.45 10.98 -2.89
CA THR A 70 2.67 11.76 -2.86
C THR A 70 2.73 12.52 -4.16
N ASN A 71 2.74 13.84 -4.06
CA ASN A 71 3.15 14.69 -5.16
C ASN A 71 4.57 14.27 -5.52
N THR A 72 4.70 13.46 -6.55
CA THR A 72 5.99 12.97 -6.98
C THR A 72 6.58 14.03 -7.90
N PHE A 73 7.70 14.59 -7.47
CA PHE A 73 8.44 15.56 -8.25
C PHE A 73 9.53 14.83 -8.99
N SER A 74 9.51 14.94 -10.32
CA SER A 74 10.60 14.51 -11.17
C SER A 74 11.48 15.70 -11.50
N ALA A 75 12.79 15.50 -11.51
CA ALA A 75 13.75 16.51 -11.88
C ALA A 75 14.74 15.94 -12.90
N THR A 76 15.10 16.76 -13.87
CA THR A 76 16.08 16.42 -14.90
C THR A 76 17.17 17.48 -14.91
N SER A 77 18.42 17.04 -14.77
CA SER A 77 19.61 17.87 -14.90
C SER A 77 20.28 17.59 -16.24
N HIS A 78 20.74 18.64 -16.93
CA HIS A 78 21.47 18.51 -18.18
C HIS A 78 22.76 19.32 -18.16
N CYS A 79 23.86 18.72 -18.61
CA CYS A 79 25.11 19.42 -18.80
C CYS A 79 25.53 19.48 -20.27
N SER A 80 25.28 20.63 -20.90
CA SER A 80 25.62 20.91 -22.30
C SER A 80 27.12 20.82 -22.64
N ALA A 81 28.01 20.96 -21.66
CA ALA A 81 29.46 20.90 -21.89
C ALA A 81 29.96 19.47 -22.16
N ARG A 82 29.23 18.46 -21.69
CA ARG A 82 29.57 17.04 -21.83
C ARG A 82 28.48 16.22 -22.49
N ASP A 83 27.34 16.83 -22.81
CA ASP A 83 26.14 16.18 -23.35
C ASP A 83 25.67 15.02 -22.46
N VAL A 84 25.56 15.28 -21.16
CA VAL A 84 25.16 14.30 -20.16
C VAL A 84 23.92 14.77 -19.40
N TYR A 85 23.10 13.80 -19.02
CA TYR A 85 21.85 14.02 -18.31
C TYR A 85 21.85 13.27 -16.98
N GLY A 86 21.04 13.74 -16.04
CA GLY A 86 20.74 13.06 -14.79
C GLY A 86 19.27 13.19 -14.46
N TYR A 87 18.72 12.16 -13.83
CA TYR A 87 17.31 12.11 -13.46
C TYR A 87 17.16 11.84 -11.97
N GLY A 88 16.15 12.44 -11.35
CA GLY A 88 15.82 12.22 -9.95
C GLY A 88 14.32 12.32 -9.72
N GLU A 89 13.80 11.46 -8.85
CA GLU A 89 12.38 11.40 -8.53
C GLU A 89 12.24 11.34 -7.02
N SER A 90 11.43 12.23 -6.45
CA SER A 90 11.26 12.28 -5.00
C SER A 90 9.96 12.96 -4.60
N SER A 91 9.53 12.77 -3.36
CA SER A 91 8.36 13.43 -2.78
C SER A 91 8.59 14.92 -2.43
N ASN A 92 9.81 15.43 -2.68
CA ASN A 92 10.18 16.83 -2.49
C ASN A 92 11.07 17.30 -3.66
N VAL A 93 10.76 18.49 -4.19
CA VAL A 93 11.54 19.21 -5.20
C VAL A 93 13.04 19.24 -4.90
N GLU A 94 13.43 19.56 -3.67
CA GLU A 94 14.85 19.66 -3.30
C GLU A 94 15.56 18.31 -3.39
N SER A 95 14.87 17.23 -3.02
CA SER A 95 15.42 15.88 -3.06
C SER A 95 15.52 15.38 -4.51
N ALA A 96 14.49 15.61 -5.32
CA ALA A 96 14.49 15.28 -6.74
C ALA A 96 15.62 16.01 -7.49
N GLN A 97 15.80 17.31 -7.23
CA GLN A 97 16.87 18.10 -7.82
C GLN A 97 18.27 17.59 -7.40
N LYS A 98 18.48 17.32 -6.11
CA LYS A 98 19.76 16.79 -5.62
C LYS A 98 20.10 15.44 -6.26
N GLU A 99 19.10 14.59 -6.42
CA GLU A 99 19.26 13.28 -7.05
C GLU A 99 19.58 13.42 -8.54
N ALA A 100 18.86 14.28 -9.27
CA ALA A 100 19.13 14.56 -10.69
C ALA A 100 20.54 15.13 -10.91
N ILE A 101 20.98 16.07 -10.06
CA ILE A 101 22.34 16.64 -10.13
C ILE A 101 23.39 15.56 -9.81
N GLY A 102 23.17 14.78 -8.75
CA GLY A 102 24.06 13.69 -8.37
C GLY A 102 24.22 12.66 -9.47
N ASP A 103 23.11 12.31 -10.13
CA ASP A 103 23.10 11.38 -11.26
C ASP A 103 23.84 11.94 -12.47
N CYS A 104 23.64 13.22 -12.81
CA CYS A 104 24.38 13.90 -13.87
C CYS A 104 25.89 13.89 -13.62
N ILE A 105 26.33 14.11 -12.37
CA ILE A 105 27.75 14.05 -12.00
C ILE A 105 28.30 12.62 -12.09
N ARG A 106 27.52 11.61 -11.65
CA ARG A 106 27.90 10.19 -11.79
C ARG A 106 28.06 9.78 -13.26
N ASN A 107 27.27 10.36 -14.16
CA ASN A 107 27.37 10.16 -15.61
C ASN A 107 28.56 10.90 -16.25
N GLY A 108 29.42 11.53 -15.45
CA GLY A 108 30.63 12.23 -15.93
C GLY A 108 30.42 13.72 -16.18
N GLY A 109 29.31 14.29 -15.71
CA GLY A 109 29.01 15.71 -15.77
C GLY A 109 29.85 16.54 -14.81
N VAL A 110 30.03 17.82 -15.16
CA VAL A 110 30.71 18.78 -14.30
C VAL A 110 29.71 19.29 -13.25
N PRO A 111 30.04 19.31 -11.95
CA PRO A 111 29.11 19.71 -10.90
C PRO A 111 28.43 21.06 -11.14
N ASP A 112 29.20 22.09 -11.49
CA ASP A 112 28.67 23.44 -11.75
C ASP A 112 27.73 23.51 -12.97
N CYS A 113 27.91 22.59 -13.91
CA CYS A 113 27.11 22.50 -15.14
C CYS A 113 25.80 21.76 -14.85
N CYS A 114 25.88 20.62 -14.15
CA CYS A 114 24.71 19.85 -13.71
C CYS A 114 23.80 20.66 -12.77
N ALA A 115 24.36 21.55 -11.95
CA ALA A 115 23.58 22.40 -11.05
C ALA A 115 22.91 23.62 -11.73
N ARG A 116 23.31 23.96 -12.97
CA ARG A 116 22.80 25.16 -13.67
C ARG A 116 21.48 24.92 -14.39
N ASP A 117 21.37 23.80 -15.11
CA ASP A 117 20.21 23.48 -15.94
C ASP A 117 19.43 22.30 -15.36
N VAL A 118 18.66 22.57 -14.30
CA VAL A 118 17.77 21.58 -13.66
C VAL A 118 16.31 21.99 -13.87
N SER A 119 15.55 21.16 -14.57
CA SER A 119 14.11 21.31 -14.72
C SER A 119 13.39 20.40 -13.73
N VAL A 120 12.28 20.87 -13.15
CA VAL A 120 11.44 20.08 -12.25
C VAL A 120 10.03 20.04 -12.82
N SER A 121 9.46 18.85 -12.89
CA SER A 121 8.07 18.59 -13.24
C SER A 121 7.36 17.93 -12.07
N GLN A 122 6.10 18.30 -11.86
CA GLN A 122 5.22 17.64 -10.91
C GLN A 122 4.30 16.73 -11.70
N GLU A 123 4.25 15.45 -11.33
CA GLU A 123 3.29 14.48 -11.88
C GLU A 123 2.01 14.39 -11.04
#